data_AF-V9L639-F1
#
_entry.id   AF-V9L639-F1
#
_cell.length_a   1.000
_cell.length_b   1.000
_cell.length_c   1.000
_cell.angle_alpha   90.00
_cell.angle_beta   90.00
_cell.angle_gamma   90.00
#
_symmetry.space_group_name_H-M   'P 1'
#
loop_
_entity.id
_entity.type
_entity.pdbx_description
1 polymer ?
#
loop_
_entity_poly.entity_id
_entity_poly.type
_entity_poly.pdbx_seq_one_letter_code
_entity_poly.pdbx_strand_id
1 'polypeptide(L)'
;GLDPTMTGCLFAAWLIVCLAMIKGIKSSGKVMYFSSIFPYVVLLCFLVRSLLLEGSTDGIRYMFTPKIEILADTQVWRQAATQVFFALGLGFGSVIAYSSYNIRTNNCHFDAILVSFINFMTSIFATLVVFAVLGFRANVLTRNCVAKNLVLLQNLKDTGVLNSSVLPDTLNLTSLTPKEYRQWFDSVTSQVVPLSVSPCRLEEEMQKGVEGTGLAFIAFTEAITHSPASPFWSILFFLMLLNLGMSTMFGNMQGILTPLLDNFPFLSKRKSIFTVICCILGFLMGLLFTQRSGNYFVTMFDDYSATLPLIVVVFFELIAVSWIYGTDR
;
A
#
# COMPACT_ATOMS: atom_id res chain seq x y z
N GLY A 1 6.72 24.35 13.04
CA GLY A 1 6.40 25.14 11.82
C GLY A 1 5.92 24.21 10.73
N LEU A 2 5.10 24.72 9.81
CA LEU A 2 4.63 23.99 8.63
C LEU A 2 5.76 23.84 7.61
N ASP A 3 5.86 22.67 6.98
CA ASP A 3 6.76 22.47 5.85
C ASP A 3 6.13 23.08 4.57
N PRO A 4 6.81 24.05 3.92
CA PRO A 4 6.24 24.75 2.77
C PRO A 4 6.07 23.86 1.54
N THR A 5 6.96 22.89 1.34
CA THR A 5 6.89 21.96 0.19
C THR A 5 5.71 21.01 0.36
N MET A 6 5.55 20.41 1.55
CA MET A 6 4.40 19.55 1.85
C MET A 6 3.08 20.30 1.82
N THR A 7 3.07 21.55 2.30
CA THR A 7 1.89 22.41 2.23
C THR A 7 1.50 22.73 0.79
N GLY A 8 2.47 22.98 -0.09
CA GLY A 8 2.24 23.13 -1.52
C GLY A 8 1.66 21.88 -2.18
N CYS A 9 2.20 20.69 -1.84
CA CYS A 9 1.67 19.41 -2.32
C CYS A 9 0.24 19.15 -1.84
N LEU A 10 -0.06 19.44 -0.57
CA LEU A 10 -1.40 19.32 0.00
C LEU A 10 -2.40 20.25 -0.69
N PHE A 11 -2.00 21.49 -0.96
CA PHE A 11 -2.82 22.45 -1.70
C PHE A 11 -3.11 21.94 -3.12
N ALA A 12 -2.11 21.45 -3.83
CA ALA A 12 -2.28 20.88 -5.17
C ALA A 12 -3.22 19.67 -5.16
N ALA A 13 -3.10 18.77 -4.17
CA ALA A 13 -3.97 17.61 -4.02
C ALA A 13 -5.44 18.02 -3.82
N TRP A 14 -5.71 18.94 -2.90
CA TRP A 14 -7.07 19.46 -2.67
C TRP A 14 -7.62 20.24 -3.85
N LEU A 15 -6.77 20.98 -4.57
CA LEU A 15 -7.17 21.68 -5.80
C LEU A 15 -7.63 20.69 -6.88
N ILE A 16 -6.88 19.61 -7.10
CA ILE A 16 -7.27 18.56 -8.06
C ILE A 16 -8.60 17.93 -7.66
N VAL A 17 -8.78 17.59 -6.37
CA VAL A 17 -10.05 17.03 -5.86
C VAL A 17 -11.20 18.00 -6.08
N CYS A 18 -11.01 19.27 -5.75
CA CYS A 18 -12.03 20.32 -5.89
C CYS A 18 -12.45 20.50 -7.35
N LEU A 19 -11.49 20.59 -8.28
CA LEU A 19 -11.74 20.73 -9.71
C LEU A 19 -12.48 19.50 -10.27
N ALA A 20 -12.06 18.29 -9.90
CA ALA A 20 -12.70 17.05 -10.33
C ALA A 20 -14.15 16.96 -9.84
N MET A 21 -14.44 17.44 -8.63
CA MET A 21 -15.75 17.37 -7.97
C MET A 21 -16.65 18.58 -8.24
N ILE A 22 -16.21 19.62 -8.94
CA ILE A 22 -16.92 20.92 -9.02
C ILE A 22 -18.34 20.83 -9.60
N LYS A 23 -18.58 19.87 -10.52
CA LYS A 23 -19.93 19.58 -11.07
C LYS A 23 -20.58 18.34 -10.45
N GLY A 24 -20.04 17.82 -9.35
CA GLY A 24 -20.41 16.57 -8.71
C GLY A 24 -20.11 15.36 -9.62
N ILE A 25 -20.98 14.35 -9.54
CA ILE A 25 -20.84 13.05 -10.23
C ILE A 25 -20.67 13.17 -11.75
N LYS A 26 -21.24 14.21 -12.40
CA LYS A 26 -21.06 14.42 -13.84
C LYS A 26 -19.62 14.70 -14.26
N SER A 27 -18.82 15.29 -13.37
CA SER A 27 -17.40 15.59 -13.60
C SER A 27 -16.52 14.46 -13.06
N SER A 28 -16.73 14.07 -11.79
CA SER A 28 -15.93 13.01 -11.17
C SER A 28 -16.09 11.68 -11.89
N GLY A 29 -17.29 11.34 -12.38
CA GLY A 29 -17.52 10.14 -13.20
C GLY A 29 -16.65 10.06 -14.45
N LYS A 30 -16.36 11.20 -15.10
CA LYS A 30 -15.47 11.23 -16.26
C LYS A 30 -14.01 10.92 -15.88
N VAL A 31 -13.58 11.49 -14.75
CA VAL A 31 -12.23 11.28 -14.21
C VAL A 31 -12.06 9.83 -13.74
N MET A 32 -13.10 9.25 -13.14
CA MET A 32 -13.09 7.87 -12.64
C MET A 32 -12.85 6.85 -13.76
N TYR A 33 -13.31 7.05 -15.00
CA TYR A 33 -13.00 6.10 -16.09
C TYR A 33 -11.49 5.91 -16.29
N PHE A 34 -10.72 6.99 -16.31
CA PHE A 34 -9.27 6.91 -16.39
C PHE A 34 -8.68 6.37 -15.08
N SER A 35 -9.11 6.93 -13.95
CA SER A 35 -8.53 6.63 -12.64
C SER A 35 -8.75 5.18 -12.19
N SER A 36 -9.83 4.53 -12.64
CA SER A 36 -10.11 3.12 -12.36
C SER A 36 -9.34 2.17 -13.27
N ILE A 37 -9.09 2.50 -14.54
CA ILE A 37 -8.42 1.61 -15.49
C ILE A 37 -6.90 1.71 -15.39
N PHE A 38 -6.38 2.94 -15.24
CA PHE A 38 -4.95 3.22 -15.27
C PHE A 38 -4.13 2.39 -14.26
N PRO A 39 -4.55 2.22 -12.99
CA PRO A 39 -3.82 1.38 -12.04
C PRO A 39 -3.67 -0.07 -12.48
N TYR A 40 -4.68 -0.67 -13.12
CA TYR A 40 -4.57 -2.05 -13.62
C TYR A 40 -3.53 -2.17 -14.74
N VAL A 41 -3.47 -1.19 -15.64
CA VAL A 41 -2.45 -1.15 -16.70
C VAL A 41 -1.06 -1.06 -16.09
N VAL A 42 -0.86 -0.19 -15.09
CA VAL A 42 0.43 -0.03 -14.42
C VAL A 42 0.82 -1.29 -13.66
N LEU A 43 -0.10 -1.90 -12.89
CA LEU A 43 0.14 -3.17 -12.20
C LEU A 43 0.54 -4.29 -13.17
N LEU A 44 -0.14 -4.39 -14.33
CA LEU A 44 0.23 -5.36 -15.37
C LEU A 44 1.63 -5.11 -15.92
N CYS A 45 1.99 -3.86 -16.20
CA CYS A 45 3.34 -3.50 -16.64
C CYS A 45 4.40 -3.87 -15.59
N PHE A 46 4.16 -3.60 -14.31
CA PHE A 46 5.06 -3.99 -13.23
C PHE A 46 5.14 -5.51 -13.07
N LEU A 47 4.04 -6.24 -13.22
CA LEU A 47 4.06 -7.70 -13.15
C LEU A 47 4.94 -8.29 -14.25
N VAL A 48 4.70 -7.89 -15.51
CA VAL A 48 5.52 -8.35 -16.65
C VAL A 48 6.98 -7.99 -16.42
N ARG A 49 7.27 -6.76 -15.98
CA ARG A 49 8.64 -6.32 -15.74
C ARG A 49 9.34 -7.11 -14.64
N SER A 50 8.66 -7.36 -13.53
CA SER A 50 9.20 -8.08 -12.37
C SER A 50 9.41 -9.55 -12.65
N LEU A 51 8.51 -10.20 -13.40
CA LEU A 51 8.69 -11.60 -13.80
C LEU A 51 9.87 -11.81 -14.75
N LEU A 52 10.25 -10.77 -15.51
CA LEU A 52 11.47 -10.78 -16.33
C LEU A 52 12.76 -10.52 -15.52
N LEU A 53 12.65 -10.15 -14.24
CA LEU A 53 13.78 -9.94 -13.35
C LEU A 53 14.06 -11.20 -12.51
N GLU A 54 15.34 -11.46 -12.27
CA GLU A 54 15.77 -12.55 -11.39
C GLU A 54 15.31 -12.32 -9.94
N GLY A 55 14.86 -13.38 -9.29
CA GLY A 55 14.49 -13.35 -7.87
C GLY A 55 13.01 -13.03 -7.58
N SER A 56 12.22 -12.66 -8.58
CA SER A 56 10.77 -12.42 -8.42
C SER A 56 10.01 -13.66 -7.95
N THR A 57 10.41 -14.85 -8.41
CA THR A 57 9.82 -16.13 -7.99
C THR A 57 9.98 -16.42 -6.51
N ASP A 58 11.08 -15.98 -5.88
CA ASP A 58 11.30 -16.19 -4.45
C ASP A 58 10.32 -15.35 -3.62
N GLY A 59 10.02 -14.13 -4.07
CA GLY A 59 8.99 -13.28 -3.45
C GLY A 59 7.59 -13.87 -3.57
N ILE A 60 7.24 -14.41 -4.75
CA ILE A 60 5.96 -15.12 -4.96
C ILE A 60 5.89 -16.37 -4.08
N ARG A 61 6.99 -17.14 -3.98
CA ARG A 61 7.04 -18.30 -3.08
C ARG A 61 6.86 -17.89 -1.63
N TYR A 62 7.47 -16.78 -1.21
CA TYR A 62 7.29 -16.23 0.14
C TYR A 62 5.82 -15.86 0.41
N MET A 63 5.13 -15.24 -0.53
CA MET A 63 3.69 -14.91 -0.44
C MET A 63 2.82 -16.15 -0.15
N PHE A 64 3.09 -17.27 -0.83
CA PHE A 64 2.29 -18.49 -0.71
C PHE A 64 2.79 -19.48 0.35
N THR A 65 3.83 -19.15 1.12
CA THR A 65 4.32 -20.02 2.19
C THR A 65 3.51 -19.76 3.47
N PRO A 66 2.59 -20.67 3.87
CA PRO A 66 1.70 -20.42 4.99
C PRO A 66 2.44 -20.58 6.32
N LYS A 67 2.26 -19.62 7.22
CA LYS A 67 2.69 -19.71 8.63
C LYS A 67 1.48 -20.04 9.49
N ILE A 68 1.18 -21.32 9.68
CA ILE A 68 -0.05 -21.77 10.37
C ILE A 68 -0.13 -21.25 11.81
N GLU A 69 1.01 -21.02 12.45
CA GLU A 69 1.11 -20.50 13.81
C GLU A 69 0.40 -19.14 14.00
N ILE A 70 0.38 -18.27 12.98
CA ILE A 70 -0.24 -16.94 13.09
C ILE A 70 -1.77 -17.01 13.07
N LEU A 71 -2.37 -18.11 12.63
CA LEU A 71 -3.83 -18.26 12.55
C LEU A 71 -4.48 -18.33 13.93
N ALA A 72 -3.71 -18.70 14.96
CA ALA A 72 -4.16 -18.69 16.35
C ALA A 72 -4.21 -17.28 16.95
N ASP A 73 -3.57 -16.28 16.31
CA ASP A 73 -3.55 -14.91 16.81
C ASP A 73 -4.84 -14.16 16.43
N THR A 74 -5.56 -13.70 17.46
CA THR A 74 -6.79 -12.89 17.29
C THR A 74 -6.53 -11.55 16.61
N GLN A 75 -5.33 -10.99 16.73
CA GLN A 75 -4.98 -9.72 16.07
C GLN A 75 -5.00 -9.86 14.55
N VAL A 76 -4.58 -11.02 14.02
CA VAL A 76 -4.58 -11.33 12.58
C VAL A 76 -6.00 -11.33 12.03
N TRP A 77 -6.94 -11.95 12.75
CA TRP A 77 -8.36 -11.96 12.36
C TRP A 77 -9.00 -10.57 12.43
N ARG A 78 -8.67 -9.79 13.47
CA ARG A 78 -9.13 -8.40 13.57
C ARG A 78 -8.63 -7.58 12.37
N GLN A 79 -7.34 -7.67 12.03
CA GLN A 79 -6.77 -6.97 10.88
C GLN A 79 -7.40 -7.42 9.56
N ALA A 80 -7.62 -8.72 9.38
CA ALA A 80 -8.27 -9.26 8.19
C ALA A 80 -9.71 -8.74 8.02
N ALA A 81 -10.50 -8.74 9.10
CA ALA A 81 -11.86 -8.19 9.08
C ALA A 81 -11.84 -6.69 8.74
N THR A 82 -11.03 -5.91 9.45
CA THR A 82 -10.84 -4.47 9.20
C THR A 82 -10.46 -4.19 7.75
N GLN A 83 -9.55 -4.98 7.17
CA GLN A 83 -9.14 -4.85 5.77
C GLN A 83 -10.31 -5.03 4.80
N VAL A 84 -11.26 -5.94 5.09
CA VAL A 84 -12.46 -6.13 4.25
C VAL A 84 -13.35 -4.88 4.28
N PHE A 85 -13.59 -4.29 5.45
CA PHE A 85 -14.37 -3.05 5.57
C PHE A 85 -13.73 -1.90 4.79
N PHE A 86 -12.42 -1.70 4.94
CA PHE A 86 -11.69 -0.65 4.22
C PHE A 86 -11.64 -0.89 2.71
N ALA A 87 -11.36 -2.12 2.27
CA ALA A 87 -11.23 -2.44 0.85
C ALA A 87 -12.55 -2.23 0.08
N LEU A 88 -13.68 -2.57 0.71
CA LEU A 88 -15.01 -2.37 0.12
C LEU A 88 -15.62 -0.99 0.39
N GLY A 89 -15.00 -0.17 1.25
CA GLY A 89 -15.50 1.15 1.63
C GLY A 89 -16.83 1.09 2.40
N LEU A 90 -17.06 0.05 3.19
CA LEU A 90 -18.27 -0.13 3.98
C LEU A 90 -18.30 0.83 5.17
N GLY A 91 -19.46 1.38 5.52
CA GLY A 91 -19.63 2.30 6.66
C GLY A 91 -19.21 3.76 6.40
N PHE A 92 -18.62 4.06 5.23
CA PHE A 92 -18.26 5.44 4.84
C PHE A 92 -19.43 6.24 4.23
N GLY A 93 -20.57 5.60 3.96
CA GLY A 93 -21.72 6.21 3.28
C GLY A 93 -21.52 6.49 1.78
N SER A 94 -20.31 6.31 1.24
CA SER A 94 -19.97 6.52 -0.17
C SER A 94 -20.73 5.56 -1.11
N VAL A 95 -20.83 4.28 -0.75
CA VAL A 95 -21.56 3.26 -1.52
C VAL A 95 -23.06 3.55 -1.55
N ILE A 96 -23.63 3.96 -0.41
CA ILE A 96 -25.04 4.37 -0.32
C ILE A 96 -25.27 5.62 -1.19
N ALA A 97 -24.37 6.60 -1.10
CA ALA A 97 -24.43 7.82 -1.87
C ALA A 97 -24.35 7.55 -3.38
N TYR A 98 -23.47 6.67 -3.87
CA TYR A 98 -23.43 6.33 -5.29
C TYR A 98 -24.65 5.53 -5.74
N SER A 99 -25.11 4.59 -4.91
CA SER A 99 -26.27 3.75 -5.21
C SER A 99 -27.57 4.55 -5.29
N SER A 100 -27.67 5.69 -4.59
CA SER A 100 -28.86 6.55 -4.65
C SER A 100 -29.09 7.20 -6.02
N TYR A 101 -28.07 7.28 -6.87
CA TYR A 101 -28.16 7.80 -8.24
C TYR A 101 -28.57 6.73 -9.26
N ASN A 102 -28.64 5.46 -8.88
CA ASN A 102 -29.06 4.39 -9.79
C ASN A 102 -30.57 4.44 -10.07
N ILE A 103 -30.95 3.88 -11.23
CA ILE A 103 -32.37 3.68 -11.55
C ILE A 103 -32.98 2.63 -10.61
N ARG A 104 -34.28 2.79 -10.29
CA ARG A 104 -34.97 1.92 -9.31
C ARG A 104 -35.03 0.45 -9.70
N THR A 105 -34.98 0.12 -10.99
CA THR A 105 -35.02 -1.25 -11.52
C THR A 105 -33.63 -1.87 -11.72
N ASN A 106 -32.58 -1.20 -11.26
CA ASN A 106 -31.21 -1.70 -11.39
C ASN A 106 -30.98 -2.95 -10.54
N ASN A 107 -30.24 -3.94 -11.06
CA ASN A 107 -29.94 -5.16 -10.34
C ASN A 107 -28.78 -4.95 -9.34
N CYS A 108 -29.10 -4.44 -8.16
CA CYS A 108 -28.11 -4.17 -7.11
C CYS A 108 -27.41 -5.42 -6.58
N HIS A 109 -28.04 -6.60 -6.65
CA HIS A 109 -27.42 -7.86 -6.21
C HIS A 109 -26.25 -8.25 -7.10
N PHE A 110 -26.43 -8.15 -8.42
CA PHE A 110 -25.34 -8.41 -9.37
C PHE A 110 -24.19 -7.42 -9.17
N ASP A 111 -24.49 -6.13 -9.02
CA ASP A 111 -23.48 -5.10 -8.80
C ASP A 111 -22.67 -5.37 -7.51
N ALA A 112 -23.34 -5.74 -6.41
CA ALA A 112 -22.68 -6.03 -5.14
C ALA A 112 -21.75 -7.25 -5.22
N ILE A 113 -22.19 -8.33 -5.88
CA ILE A 113 -21.37 -9.52 -6.11
C ILE A 113 -20.18 -9.18 -7.01
N LEU A 114 -20.42 -8.46 -8.11
CA LEU A 114 -19.39 -8.08 -9.08
C LEU A 114 -18.30 -7.21 -8.44
N VAL A 115 -18.68 -6.17 -7.69
CA VAL A 115 -17.75 -5.29 -6.99
C VAL A 115 -16.92 -6.07 -5.98
N SER A 116 -17.56 -6.95 -5.20
CA SER A 116 -16.87 -7.77 -4.20
C SER A 116 -15.87 -8.73 -4.85
N PHE A 117 -16.26 -9.37 -5.96
CA PHE A 117 -15.40 -10.27 -6.73
C PHE A 117 -14.21 -9.54 -7.37
N ILE A 118 -14.46 -8.38 -8.00
CA ILE A 118 -13.38 -7.56 -8.58
C ILE A 118 -12.42 -7.13 -7.49
N ASN A 119 -12.91 -6.62 -6.35
CA ASN A 119 -12.07 -6.21 -5.23
C ASN A 119 -11.15 -7.35 -4.74
N PHE A 120 -11.69 -8.56 -4.61
CA PHE A 120 -10.92 -9.75 -4.24
C PHE A 120 -9.83 -10.08 -5.27
N MET A 121 -10.18 -10.12 -6.56
CA MET A 121 -9.23 -10.40 -7.63
C MET A 121 -8.15 -9.33 -7.74
N THR A 122 -8.53 -8.06 -7.62
CA THR A 122 -7.59 -6.92 -7.60
C THR A 122 -6.64 -7.00 -6.43
N SER A 123 -7.12 -7.40 -5.24
CA SER A 123 -6.28 -7.57 -4.06
C SER A 123 -5.24 -8.68 -4.29
N ILE A 124 -5.65 -9.85 -4.78
CA ILE A 124 -4.71 -10.93 -5.12
C ILE A 124 -3.69 -10.47 -6.17
N PHE A 125 -4.17 -9.82 -7.23
CA PHE A 125 -3.32 -9.36 -8.32
C PHE A 125 -2.30 -8.33 -7.84
N ALA A 126 -2.73 -7.32 -7.09
CA ALA A 126 -1.84 -6.29 -6.53
C ALA A 126 -0.82 -6.91 -5.57
N THR A 127 -1.24 -7.82 -4.69
CA THR A 127 -0.34 -8.53 -3.77
C THR A 127 0.70 -9.37 -4.53
N LEU A 128 0.30 -10.06 -5.60
CA LEU A 128 1.23 -10.79 -6.47
C LEU A 128 2.30 -9.85 -7.07
N VAL A 129 1.90 -8.69 -7.61
CA VAL A 129 2.83 -7.69 -8.16
C VAL A 129 3.78 -7.19 -7.07
N VAL A 130 3.26 -6.86 -5.89
CA VAL A 130 4.06 -6.40 -4.74
C VAL A 130 5.13 -7.43 -4.37
N PHE A 131 4.74 -8.69 -4.16
CA PHE A 131 5.70 -9.72 -3.78
C PHE A 131 6.70 -10.05 -4.88
N ALA A 132 6.32 -9.96 -6.16
CA ALA A 132 7.26 -10.12 -7.28
C ALA A 132 8.34 -9.01 -7.28
N VAL A 133 7.95 -7.76 -7.05
CA VAL A 133 8.88 -6.62 -6.95
C VAL A 133 9.77 -6.74 -5.71
N LEU A 134 9.19 -7.11 -4.55
CA LEU A 134 9.94 -7.30 -3.32
C LEU A 134 10.96 -8.46 -3.44
N GLY A 135 10.60 -9.55 -4.12
CA GLY A 135 11.51 -10.68 -4.36
C GLY A 135 12.74 -10.28 -5.19
N PHE A 136 12.54 -9.44 -6.22
CA PHE A 136 13.64 -8.85 -6.99
C PHE A 136 14.53 -7.97 -6.09
N ARG A 137 13.94 -7.03 -5.34
CA ARG A 137 14.68 -6.15 -4.41
C ARG A 137 15.48 -6.96 -3.39
N ALA A 138 14.85 -7.93 -2.73
CA ALA A 138 15.49 -8.73 -1.70
C ALA A 138 16.69 -9.53 -2.26
N ASN A 139 16.58 -10.06 -3.48
CA ASN A 139 17.69 -10.74 -4.14
C ASN A 139 18.85 -9.78 -4.47
N VAL A 140 18.58 -8.57 -4.95
CA VAL A 140 19.60 -7.55 -5.20
C VAL A 140 20.30 -7.15 -3.89
N LEU A 141 19.52 -6.87 -2.83
CA LEU A 141 20.07 -6.52 -1.52
C LEU A 141 20.89 -7.64 -0.91
N THR A 142 20.44 -8.89 -1.04
CA THR A 142 21.17 -10.07 -0.58
C THR A 142 22.52 -10.19 -1.29
N ARG A 143 22.57 -10.01 -2.62
CA ARG A 143 23.82 -10.04 -3.39
C ARG A 143 24.78 -8.93 -2.95
N ASN A 144 24.28 -7.72 -2.74
CA ASN A 144 25.08 -6.58 -2.27
C ASN A 144 25.63 -6.81 -0.84
N CYS A 145 24.81 -7.40 0.04
CA CYS A 145 25.21 -7.78 1.39
C CYS A 145 26.35 -8.81 1.37
N VAL A 146 26.21 -9.86 0.57
CA VAL A 146 27.25 -10.89 0.40
C VAL A 146 28.53 -10.28 -0.16
N ALA A 147 28.46 -9.45 -1.21
CA ALA A 147 29.61 -8.78 -1.77
C ALA A 147 30.36 -7.90 -0.74
N LYS A 148 29.61 -7.14 0.07
CA LYS A 148 30.18 -6.33 1.16
C LYS A 148 30.89 -7.20 2.21
N ASN A 149 30.28 -8.31 2.59
CA ASN A 149 30.88 -9.24 3.55
C ASN A 149 32.12 -9.94 2.98
N LEU A 150 32.15 -10.26 1.69
CA LEU A 150 33.34 -10.82 1.04
C LEU A 150 34.52 -9.83 1.06
N VAL A 151 34.28 -8.54 0.81
CA VAL A 151 35.31 -7.50 0.94
C VAL A 151 35.79 -7.36 2.39
N LEU A 152 34.88 -7.39 3.36
CA LEU A 152 35.23 -7.35 4.78
C LEU A 152 36.09 -8.56 5.19
N LEU A 153 35.69 -9.75 4.75
CA LEU A 153 36.44 -10.99 5.02
C LEU A 153 37.82 -10.97 4.36
N GLN A 154 37.95 -10.41 3.16
CA GLN A 154 39.24 -10.22 2.51
C GLN A 154 40.14 -9.28 3.31
N ASN A 155 39.62 -8.14 3.77
CA ASN A 155 40.37 -7.23 4.64
C ASN A 155 40.77 -7.87 5.98
N LEU A 156 39.91 -8.70 6.57
CA LEU A 156 40.19 -9.41 7.82
C LEU A 156 41.22 -10.53 7.64
N LYS A 157 41.25 -11.16 6.46
CA LYS A 157 42.29 -12.10 6.06
C LYS A 157 43.63 -11.39 5.89
N ASP A 158 43.65 -10.25 5.20
CA ASP A 158 44.87 -9.48 4.93
C ASP A 158 45.48 -8.88 6.21
N THR A 159 44.65 -8.55 7.21
CA THR A 159 45.08 -8.06 8.53
C THR A 159 45.48 -9.17 9.52
N GLY A 160 45.36 -10.45 9.13
CA GLY A 160 45.77 -11.60 9.94
C GLY A 160 44.89 -11.87 11.17
N VAL A 161 43.73 -11.22 11.27
CA VAL A 161 42.76 -11.41 12.37
C VAL A 161 41.95 -12.70 12.17
N LEU A 162 41.73 -13.10 10.92
CA LEU A 162 41.03 -14.34 10.58
C LEU A 162 42.01 -15.53 10.53
N ASN A 163 41.81 -16.54 11.39
CA ASN A 163 42.57 -17.79 11.31
C ASN A 163 42.23 -18.55 10.02
N SER A 164 43.25 -19.13 9.38
CA SER A 164 43.16 -19.91 8.13
C SER A 164 42.21 -21.12 8.22
N SER A 165 41.78 -21.52 9.42
CA SER A 165 40.83 -22.61 9.65
C SER A 165 39.35 -22.22 9.44
N VAL A 166 39.05 -20.93 9.32
CA VAL A 166 37.68 -20.39 9.21
C VAL A 166 37.23 -20.26 7.74
N LEU A 167 38.19 -20.08 6.83
CA LEU A 167 37.95 -20.01 5.40
C LEU A 167 38.26 -21.39 4.78
N PRO A 168 37.30 -22.06 4.13
CA PRO A 168 37.61 -23.24 3.34
C PRO A 168 38.57 -22.87 2.20
N ASP A 169 39.63 -23.65 2.00
CA ASP A 169 40.60 -23.44 0.90
C ASP A 169 39.97 -23.49 -0.50
N THR A 170 38.74 -24.01 -0.60
CA THR A 170 37.94 -24.12 -1.82
C THR A 170 37.03 -22.92 -2.11
N LEU A 171 36.92 -21.94 -1.21
CA LEU A 171 36.07 -20.77 -1.43
C LEU A 171 36.81 -19.71 -2.26
N ASN A 172 36.44 -19.59 -3.53
CA ASN A 172 36.82 -18.43 -4.34
C ASN A 172 36.01 -17.20 -3.88
N LEU A 173 36.60 -16.37 -3.02
CA LEU A 173 35.97 -15.14 -2.49
C LEU A 173 35.50 -14.15 -3.56
N THR A 174 35.91 -14.32 -4.81
CA THR A 174 35.56 -13.43 -5.93
C THR A 174 34.22 -13.74 -6.59
N SER A 175 33.64 -14.94 -6.38
CA SER A 175 32.41 -15.35 -7.09
C SER A 175 31.53 -16.31 -6.28
N LEU A 176 31.28 -16.02 -5.01
CA LEU A 176 30.34 -16.81 -4.20
C LEU A 176 28.89 -16.47 -4.52
N THR A 177 28.06 -17.51 -4.68
CA THR A 177 26.63 -17.32 -4.74
C THR A 177 26.05 -17.08 -3.33
N PRO A 178 24.91 -16.37 -3.19
CA PRO A 178 24.28 -16.16 -1.88
C PRO A 178 23.93 -17.45 -1.13
N LYS A 179 23.64 -18.55 -1.85
CA LYS A 179 23.32 -19.85 -1.23
C LYS A 179 24.55 -20.49 -0.60
N GLU A 180 25.67 -20.51 -1.32
CA GLU A 180 26.96 -21.02 -0.83
C GLU A 180 27.46 -20.18 0.35
N TYR A 181 27.31 -18.86 0.27
CA TYR A 181 27.66 -17.96 1.38
C TYR A 181 26.86 -18.30 2.64
N ARG A 182 25.55 -18.53 2.52
CA ARG A 182 24.70 -18.88 3.67
C ARG A 182 25.12 -20.21 4.29
N GLN A 183 25.40 -21.23 3.47
CA GLN A 183 25.86 -22.53 3.96
C GLN A 183 27.19 -22.43 4.71
N TRP A 184 28.11 -21.60 4.23
CA TRP A 184 29.35 -21.29 4.93
C TRP A 184 29.10 -20.49 6.22
N PHE A 185 28.27 -19.46 6.19
CA PHE A 185 27.98 -18.64 7.36
C PHE A 185 27.35 -19.46 8.50
N ASP A 186 26.39 -20.33 8.16
CA ASP A 186 25.70 -21.18 9.13
C ASP A 186 26.66 -22.19 9.80
N SER A 187 27.76 -22.59 9.13
CA SER A 187 28.75 -23.49 9.73
C SER A 187 29.74 -22.78 10.66
N VAL A 188 29.94 -21.47 10.50
CA VAL A 188 30.94 -20.70 11.27
C VAL A 188 30.33 -19.58 12.12
N THR A 189 28.99 -19.56 12.27
CA THR A 189 28.23 -18.44 12.87
C THR A 189 28.83 -17.89 14.17
N SER A 190 29.21 -18.76 15.13
CA SER A 190 29.74 -18.34 16.43
C SER A 190 31.08 -17.59 16.37
N GLN A 191 31.87 -17.78 15.31
CA GLN A 191 33.18 -17.16 15.15
C GLN A 191 33.13 -15.87 14.32
N VAL A 192 32.15 -15.73 13.42
CA VAL A 192 32.07 -14.58 12.50
C VAL A 192 31.11 -13.48 12.97
N VAL A 193 30.13 -13.80 13.83
CA VAL A 193 29.20 -12.81 14.41
C VAL A 193 29.93 -11.68 15.17
N PRO A 194 30.98 -11.94 15.99
CA PRO A 194 31.75 -10.87 16.65
C PRO A 194 32.50 -9.94 15.68
N LEU A 195 32.73 -10.37 14.44
CA LEU A 195 33.48 -9.64 13.40
C LEU A 195 32.57 -8.73 12.54
N SER A 196 31.33 -8.47 13.00
CA SER A 196 30.35 -7.64 12.29
C SER A 196 29.95 -8.16 10.89
N VAL A 197 30.08 -9.45 10.66
CA VAL A 197 29.62 -10.11 9.42
C VAL A 197 28.15 -10.51 9.58
N SER A 198 27.30 -10.08 8.66
CA SER A 198 25.86 -10.35 8.67
C SER A 198 25.49 -11.65 7.94
N PRO A 199 24.39 -12.33 8.31
CA PRO A 199 23.98 -13.59 7.68
C PRO A 199 23.37 -13.42 6.27
N CYS A 200 23.07 -12.18 5.84
CA CYS A 200 22.48 -11.84 4.54
C CYS A 200 21.28 -12.74 4.16
N ARG A 201 20.27 -12.83 5.04
CA ARG A 201 19.10 -13.69 4.81
C ARG A 201 18.06 -13.00 3.93
N LEU A 202 17.70 -13.65 2.82
CA LEU A 202 16.67 -13.19 1.88
C LEU A 202 15.35 -12.86 2.57
N GLU A 203 14.93 -13.71 3.52
CA GLU A 203 13.69 -13.54 4.28
C GLU A 203 13.69 -12.27 5.15
N GLU A 204 14.84 -11.86 5.66
CA GLU A 204 15.00 -10.60 6.41
C GLU A 204 14.97 -9.41 5.46
N GLU A 205 15.67 -9.49 4.33
CA GLU A 205 15.65 -8.43 3.30
C GLU A 205 14.24 -8.23 2.71
N MET A 206 13.43 -9.29 2.64
CA MET A 206 12.03 -9.24 2.23
C MET A 206 11.13 -8.44 3.19
N GLN A 207 11.48 -8.37 4.48
CA GLN A 207 10.67 -7.68 5.50
C GLN A 207 11.11 -6.23 5.73
N LYS A 208 12.32 -5.85 5.31
CA LYS A 208 12.85 -4.50 5.53
C LYS A 208 12.07 -3.44 4.77
N GLY A 209 11.46 -2.51 5.51
CA GLY A 209 10.79 -1.33 4.96
C GLY A 209 9.43 -1.63 4.33
N VAL A 210 8.75 -2.70 4.76
CA VAL A 210 7.47 -3.16 4.18
C VAL A 210 6.24 -2.71 4.99
N GLU A 211 6.43 -1.98 6.09
CA GLU A 211 5.32 -1.50 6.93
C GLU A 211 4.77 -0.14 6.46
N GLY A 212 3.44 -0.02 6.47
CA GLY A 212 2.71 1.21 6.20
C GLY A 212 3.14 1.91 4.90
N THR A 213 3.45 3.20 5.01
CA THR A 213 3.91 4.03 3.89
C THR A 213 5.31 3.64 3.39
N GLY A 214 6.10 2.96 4.22
CA GLY A 214 7.46 2.51 3.88
C GLY A 214 7.49 1.56 2.69
N LEU A 215 6.47 0.71 2.53
CA LEU A 215 6.38 -0.21 1.39
C LEU A 215 6.48 0.54 0.05
N ALA A 216 5.67 1.58 -0.12
CA ALA A 216 5.64 2.36 -1.36
C ALA A 216 6.85 3.29 -1.52
N PHE A 217 7.24 4.01 -0.45
CA PHE A 217 8.22 5.09 -0.55
C PHE A 217 9.67 4.66 -0.29
N ILE A 218 9.90 3.48 0.30
CA ILE A 218 11.23 2.94 0.57
C ILE A 218 11.46 1.67 -0.25
N ALA A 219 10.66 0.62 -0.02
CA ALA A 219 10.93 -0.68 -0.65
C ALA A 219 10.70 -0.65 -2.16
N PHE A 220 9.57 -0.10 -2.63
CA PHE A 220 9.27 -0.02 -4.05
C PHE A 220 10.19 0.95 -4.81
N THR A 221 10.49 2.11 -4.23
CA THR A 221 11.39 3.10 -4.86
C THR A 221 12.80 2.55 -5.01
N GLU A 222 13.31 1.86 -3.99
CA GLU A 222 14.60 1.17 -4.04
C GLU A 222 14.60 0.04 -5.08
N ALA A 223 13.50 -0.71 -5.24
CA ALA A 223 13.39 -1.69 -6.31
C ALA A 223 13.44 -1.01 -7.71
N ILE A 224 12.80 0.16 -7.85
CA ILE A 224 12.75 0.91 -9.11
C ILE A 224 14.14 1.45 -9.51
N THR A 225 14.96 1.92 -8.55
CA THR A 225 16.31 2.43 -8.87
C THR A 225 17.23 1.37 -9.45
N HIS A 226 17.01 0.10 -9.11
CA HIS A 226 17.74 -1.04 -9.67
C HIS A 226 17.20 -1.51 -11.03
N SER A 227 16.07 -0.97 -11.49
CA SER A 227 15.49 -1.30 -12.80
C SER A 227 16.04 -0.39 -13.90
N PRO A 228 16.34 -0.90 -15.10
CA PRO A 228 16.65 -0.07 -16.27
C PRO A 228 15.48 0.85 -16.60
N ALA A 229 15.79 2.06 -17.07
CA ALA A 229 14.83 3.14 -17.27
C ALA A 229 14.06 3.54 -15.99
N SER A 230 14.75 3.59 -14.85
CA SER A 230 14.16 3.91 -13.52
C SER A 230 13.25 5.15 -13.51
N PRO A 231 13.58 6.28 -14.20
CA PRO A 231 12.69 7.45 -14.23
C PRO A 231 11.29 7.15 -14.80
N PHE A 232 11.20 6.31 -15.82
CA PHE A 232 9.93 5.93 -16.44
C PHE A 232 9.04 5.13 -15.47
N TRP A 233 9.63 4.12 -14.82
CA TRP A 233 8.91 3.29 -13.84
C TRP A 233 8.47 4.08 -12.61
N SER A 234 9.31 5.03 -12.15
CA SER A 234 8.97 5.93 -11.03
C SER A 234 7.75 6.80 -11.35
N ILE A 235 7.72 7.42 -12.53
CA ILE A 235 6.57 8.24 -12.96
C ILE A 235 5.29 7.40 -13.01
N LEU A 236 5.34 6.22 -13.63
CA LEU A 236 4.18 5.33 -13.71
C LEU A 236 3.68 4.90 -12.32
N PHE A 237 4.60 4.52 -11.43
CA PHE A 237 4.27 4.07 -10.08
C PHE A 237 3.61 5.17 -9.24
N PHE A 238 4.22 6.37 -9.20
CA PHE A 238 3.66 7.47 -8.41
C PHE A 238 2.37 8.03 -9.02
N LEU A 239 2.24 8.05 -10.35
CA LEU A 239 1.00 8.43 -11.00
C LEU A 239 -0.12 7.41 -10.72
N MET A 240 0.20 6.11 -10.62
CA MET A 240 -0.74 5.09 -10.19
C MET A 240 -1.21 5.32 -8.75
N LEU A 241 -0.27 5.51 -7.82
CA LEU A 241 -0.60 5.78 -6.40
C LEU A 241 -1.47 7.04 -6.26
N LEU A 242 -1.16 8.09 -7.01
CA LEU A 242 -1.95 9.32 -7.03
C LEU A 242 -3.37 9.06 -7.55
N ASN A 243 -3.54 8.27 -8.61
CA ASN A 243 -4.87 7.89 -9.13
C ASN A 243 -5.68 7.03 -8.14
N LEU A 244 -5.04 6.05 -7.49
CA LEU A 244 -5.69 5.25 -6.46
C LEU A 244 -6.17 6.12 -5.29
N GLY A 245 -5.32 7.03 -4.79
CA GLY A 245 -5.68 7.97 -3.74
C GLY A 245 -6.81 8.93 -4.13
N MET A 246 -6.76 9.49 -5.35
CA MET A 246 -7.81 10.38 -5.85
C MET A 246 -9.17 9.69 -5.96
N SER A 247 -9.21 8.46 -6.48
CA SER A 247 -10.46 7.70 -6.63
C SER A 247 -11.15 7.50 -5.28
N THR A 248 -10.39 7.11 -4.24
CA THR A 248 -10.91 6.97 -2.88
C THR A 248 -11.41 8.31 -2.32
N MET A 249 -10.67 9.41 -2.57
CA MET A 249 -11.08 10.74 -2.13
C MET A 249 -12.40 11.21 -2.76
N PHE A 250 -12.66 10.87 -4.03
CA PHE A 250 -13.95 11.19 -4.65
C PHE A 250 -15.10 10.46 -3.96
N GLY A 251 -14.93 9.19 -3.62
CA GLY A 251 -15.94 8.41 -2.89
C GLY A 251 -16.21 8.97 -1.50
N ASN A 252 -15.15 9.24 -0.72
CA ASN A 252 -15.28 9.81 0.62
C ASN A 252 -15.96 11.19 0.58
N MET A 253 -15.56 12.04 -0.36
CA MET A 253 -16.17 13.35 -0.52
C MET A 253 -17.65 13.23 -0.94
N GLN A 254 -18.01 12.27 -1.80
CA GLN A 254 -19.40 12.03 -2.18
C GLN A 254 -20.23 11.51 -0.99
N GLY A 255 -19.65 10.68 -0.13
CA GLY A 255 -20.27 10.21 1.12
C GLY A 255 -20.59 11.35 2.09
N ILE A 256 -19.81 12.43 2.10
CA ILE A 256 -20.07 13.64 2.90
C ILE A 256 -21.07 14.57 2.20
N LEU A 257 -20.85 14.84 0.91
CA LEU A 257 -21.62 15.85 0.16
C LEU A 257 -23.08 15.43 -0.05
N THR A 258 -23.34 14.17 -0.40
CA THR A 258 -24.68 13.68 -0.73
C THR A 258 -25.69 13.87 0.42
N PRO A 259 -25.45 13.33 1.64
CA PRO A 259 -26.41 13.48 2.73
C PRO A 259 -26.62 14.94 3.16
N LEU A 260 -25.58 15.79 3.07
CA LEU A 260 -25.71 17.21 3.41
C LEU A 260 -26.52 17.98 2.35
N LEU A 261 -26.32 17.67 1.07
CA LEU A 261 -27.06 18.30 -0.02
C LEU A 261 -28.52 17.84 -0.05
N ASP A 262 -28.80 16.59 0.32
CA ASP A 262 -30.16 16.02 0.33
C ASP A 262 -30.99 16.53 1.52
N ASN A 263 -30.37 16.68 2.70
CA ASN A 263 -31.08 17.15 3.90
C ASN A 263 -31.25 18.69 3.96
N PHE A 264 -30.37 19.45 3.32
CA PHE A 264 -30.37 20.92 3.41
C PHE A 264 -30.61 21.60 2.05
N PRO A 265 -31.84 22.08 1.77
CA PRO A 265 -32.20 22.70 0.48
C PRO A 265 -31.41 23.98 0.15
N PHE A 266 -30.85 24.67 1.14
CA PHE A 266 -30.02 25.85 0.90
C PHE A 266 -28.64 25.48 0.32
N LEU A 267 -28.09 24.33 0.72
CA LEU A 267 -26.82 23.80 0.22
C LEU A 267 -26.98 23.28 -1.21
N SER A 268 -28.07 22.57 -1.49
CA SER A 268 -28.34 21.99 -2.82
C SER A 268 -28.43 23.05 -3.92
N LYS A 269 -29.04 24.21 -3.64
CA LYS A 269 -29.11 25.36 -4.56
C LYS A 269 -27.74 25.90 -4.97
N ARG A 270 -26.72 25.77 -4.11
CA ARG A 270 -25.36 26.27 -4.32
C ARG A 270 -24.30 25.16 -4.20
N LYS A 271 -24.60 23.97 -4.73
CA LYS A 271 -23.76 22.76 -4.58
C LYS A 271 -22.27 22.96 -4.91
N SER A 272 -21.95 23.74 -5.94
CA SER A 272 -20.55 23.98 -6.35
C SER A 272 -19.80 24.81 -5.32
N ILE A 273 -20.44 25.85 -4.78
CA ILE A 273 -19.85 26.68 -3.71
C ILE A 273 -19.66 25.84 -2.45
N PHE A 274 -20.66 25.02 -2.09
CA PHE A 274 -20.55 24.12 -0.95
C PHE A 274 -19.40 23.13 -1.08
N THR A 275 -19.23 22.52 -2.26
CA THR A 275 -18.12 21.60 -2.55
C THR A 275 -16.76 22.29 -2.35
N VAL A 276 -16.60 23.52 -2.86
CA VAL A 276 -15.38 24.32 -2.70
C VAL A 276 -15.11 24.61 -1.21
N ILE A 277 -16.14 24.96 -0.43
CA ILE A 277 -16.01 25.20 1.01
C ILE A 277 -15.53 23.94 1.73
N CYS A 278 -16.12 22.77 1.43
CA CYS A 278 -15.69 21.51 2.02
C CYS A 278 -14.23 21.17 1.66
N CYS A 279 -13.78 21.43 0.43
CA CYS A 279 -12.38 21.25 0.04
C CYS A 279 -11.43 22.22 0.77
N ILE A 280 -11.83 23.49 0.96
CA ILE A 280 -11.05 24.46 1.74
C ILE A 280 -10.93 24.01 3.19
N LEU A 281 -12.03 23.55 3.80
CA LEU A 281 -12.00 23.02 5.17
C LEU A 281 -11.10 21.78 5.28
N GLY A 282 -11.18 20.87 4.30
CA GLY A 282 -10.29 19.70 4.23
C GLY A 282 -8.81 20.08 4.10
N PHE A 283 -8.50 21.10 3.29
CA PHE A 283 -7.14 21.65 3.19
C PHE A 283 -6.65 22.22 4.52
N LEU A 284 -7.47 23.05 5.18
CA LEU A 284 -7.13 23.68 6.46
C LEU A 284 -6.91 22.64 7.56
N MET A 285 -7.76 21.61 7.64
CA MET A 285 -7.58 20.50 8.58
C MET A 285 -6.30 19.70 8.25
N GLY A 286 -6.02 19.49 6.96
CA GLY A 286 -4.85 18.77 6.49
C GLY A 286 -3.51 19.44 6.82
N LEU A 287 -3.49 20.75 7.11
CA LEU A 287 -2.27 21.47 7.54
C LEU A 287 -1.67 20.90 8.83
N LEU A 288 -2.46 20.20 9.65
CA LEU A 288 -1.94 19.46 10.81
C LEU A 288 -0.88 18.43 10.39
N PHE A 289 -1.09 17.76 9.25
CA PHE A 289 -0.22 16.69 8.77
C PHE A 289 1.03 17.20 8.03
N THR A 290 1.11 18.49 7.70
CA THR A 290 2.30 19.10 7.05
C THR A 290 3.28 19.70 8.04
N GLN A 291 3.05 19.52 9.34
CA GLN A 291 4.02 19.86 10.39
C GLN A 291 5.21 18.90 10.37
N ARG A 292 6.34 19.30 10.99
CA ARG A 292 7.52 18.41 11.12
C ARG A 292 7.24 17.10 11.87
N SER A 293 6.30 17.11 12.81
CA SER A 293 5.78 15.94 13.51
C SER A 293 4.55 15.32 12.83
N GLY A 294 4.23 15.75 11.61
CA GLY A 294 3.01 15.39 10.88
C GLY A 294 2.84 13.90 10.66
N ASN A 295 3.93 13.16 10.42
CA ASN A 295 3.87 11.70 10.24
C ASN A 295 3.35 10.97 11.50
N TYR A 296 3.70 11.44 12.70
CA TYR A 296 3.14 10.88 13.94
C TYR A 296 1.62 11.09 14.01
N PHE A 297 1.13 12.27 13.60
CA PHE A 297 -0.31 12.52 13.51
C PHE A 297 -0.97 11.63 12.46
N VAL A 298 -0.36 11.46 11.28
CA VAL A 298 -0.90 10.56 10.24
C VAL A 298 -1.04 9.13 10.78
N THR A 299 0.02 8.59 11.40
CA THR A 299 0.01 7.23 11.95
C THR A 299 -1.04 7.08 13.05
N MET A 300 -1.11 8.04 13.98
CA MET A 300 -2.11 8.03 15.06
C MET A 300 -3.55 8.09 14.54
N PHE A 301 -3.81 8.92 13.51
CA PHE A 301 -5.14 8.97 12.91
C PHE A 301 -5.45 7.69 12.13
N ASP A 302 -4.48 7.12 11.40
CA ASP A 302 -4.69 5.89 10.62
C ASP A 302 -5.05 4.70 11.54
N ASP A 303 -4.34 4.53 12.65
CA ASP A 303 -4.57 3.43 13.59
C ASP A 303 -5.92 3.51 14.30
N TYR A 304 -6.36 4.72 14.69
CA TYR A 304 -7.49 4.90 15.61
C TYR A 304 -8.76 5.50 14.99
N SER A 305 -8.65 6.36 13.97
CA SER A 305 -9.77 7.22 13.56
C SER A 305 -10.88 6.48 12.81
N ALA A 306 -10.54 5.42 12.05
CA ALA A 306 -11.50 4.76 11.17
C ALA A 306 -11.83 3.33 11.62
N THR A 307 -10.87 2.58 12.16
CA THR A 307 -11.05 1.15 12.47
C THR A 307 -12.21 0.86 13.41
N LEU A 308 -12.27 1.52 14.58
CA LEU A 308 -13.34 1.28 15.56
C LEU A 308 -14.69 1.89 15.13
N PRO A 309 -14.76 3.16 14.67
CA PRO A 309 -16.03 3.75 14.26
C PRO A 309 -16.72 3.01 13.11
N LEU A 310 -15.96 2.53 12.11
CA LEU A 310 -16.54 1.83 10.96
C LEU A 310 -17.23 0.53 11.38
N ILE A 311 -16.61 -0.27 12.24
CA ILE A 311 -17.19 -1.52 12.73
C ILE A 311 -18.50 -1.23 13.47
N VAL A 312 -18.50 -0.21 14.34
CA VAL A 312 -19.69 0.19 15.10
C VAL A 312 -20.80 0.69 14.19
N VAL A 313 -20.49 1.54 13.21
CA VAL A 313 -21.47 2.06 12.24
C VAL A 313 -22.09 0.94 11.44
N VAL A 314 -21.28 0.05 10.84
CA VAL A 314 -21.82 -1.05 10.02
C VAL A 314 -22.63 -2.04 10.86
N PHE A 315 -22.23 -2.30 12.11
CA PHE A 315 -23.01 -3.12 13.03
C PHE A 315 -24.42 -2.53 13.26
N PHE A 316 -24.51 -1.22 13.52
CA PHE A 316 -25.80 -0.55 13.68
C PHE A 316 -26.60 -0.47 12.38
N GLU A 317 -25.95 -0.29 11.22
CA GLU A 317 -26.62 -0.35 9.92
C GLU A 317 -27.28 -1.72 9.69
N LEU A 318 -26.56 -2.81 9.99
CA LEU A 318 -27.07 -4.17 9.86
C LEU A 318 -28.25 -4.43 10.80
N ILE A 319 -28.19 -3.98 12.06
CA ILE A 319 -29.30 -4.09 13.01
C ILE A 319 -30.50 -3.26 12.56
N ALA A 320 -30.25 -2.01 12.14
CA ALA A 320 -31.32 -1.11 11.71
C ALA A 320 -32.08 -1.67 10.52
N VAL A 321 -31.39 -2.23 9.53
CA VAL A 321 -32.04 -2.84 8.35
C VAL A 321 -32.67 -4.18 8.70
N SER A 322 -31.95 -5.08 9.37
CA SER A 322 -32.43 -6.47 9.57
C SER A 322 -33.53 -6.57 10.63
N TRP A 323 -33.39 -5.85 11.76
CA TRP A 323 -34.29 -5.97 12.90
C TRP A 323 -35.30 -4.83 13.05
N ILE A 324 -34.91 -3.59 12.74
CA ILE A 324 -35.81 -2.42 12.92
C ILE A 324 -36.69 -2.22 11.69
N TYR A 325 -36.10 -2.19 10.49
CA TYR A 325 -36.84 -2.09 9.24
C TYR A 325 -37.55 -3.41 8.90
N GLY A 326 -36.87 -4.53 9.17
CA GLY A 326 -37.36 -5.89 8.99
C GLY A 326 -36.92 -6.49 7.66
N THR A 327 -36.39 -7.71 7.68
CA THR A 327 -35.92 -8.43 6.49
C THR A 327 -37.03 -8.85 5.52
N ASP A 328 -38.25 -9.00 6.03
CA ASP A 328 -39.39 -9.50 5.26
C ASP A 328 -40.13 -8.39 4.49
N ARG A 329 -39.76 -7.12 4.71
CA ARG A 329 -40.41 -5.93 4.16
C ARG A 329 -39.76 -5.46 2.87
#